data_AF-A0A9E0KY95-F1
#
_entry.id   AF-A0A9E0KY95-F1
#
_cell.length_a   1.000
_cell.length_b   1.000
_cell.length_c   1.000
_cell.angle_alpha   90.00
_cell.angle_beta   90.00
_cell.angle_gamma   90.00
#
_symmetry.space_group_name_H-M   'P 1'
#
loop_
_entity.id
_entity.type
_entity.pdbx_description
1 polymer ?
#
loop_
_entity_poly.entity_id
_entity_poly.type
_entity_poly.pdbx_seq_one_letter_code
_entity_poly.pdbx_strand_id
1 'polypeptide(L)' 'MPPVHYPTIADTVGQTPLVRLQRLPGTTTNTILVKLEGNNPA' A
#
# COMPACT_ATOMS: atom_id res chain seq x y z
N MET A 1 -17.97 23.20 -19.41
CA MET A 1 -17.53 21.97 -18.72
C MET A 1 -16.32 22.33 -17.88
N PRO A 2 -16.26 21.97 -16.59
CA PRO A 2 -15.03 22.16 -15.83
C PRO A 2 -13.90 21.32 -16.46
N PRO A 3 -12.65 21.81 -16.42
CA PRO A 3 -11.51 21.06 -16.92
C PRO A 3 -11.36 19.75 -16.14
N VAL A 4 -11.13 18.65 -16.86
CA VAL A 4 -10.84 17.34 -16.24
C VAL A 4 -9.43 17.40 -15.67
N HIS A 5 -9.31 17.21 -14.36
CA HIS A 5 -8.02 17.12 -13.68
C HIS A 5 -7.61 15.66 -13.56
N TYR A 6 -6.45 15.31 -14.13
CA TYR A 6 -5.84 13.99 -13.96
C TYR A 6 -4.75 14.08 -12.88
N PRO A 7 -4.65 13.09 -11.99
CA PRO A 7 -3.59 13.06 -11.00
C PRO A 7 -2.23 12.90 -11.68
N THR A 8 -1.21 13.54 -11.11
CA THR A 8 0.19 13.34 -11.46
C THR A 8 0.74 12.10 -10.76
N ILE A 9 1.93 11.65 -11.18
CA ILE A 9 2.64 10.56 -10.49
C ILE A 9 2.94 10.94 -9.04
N ALA A 10 3.26 12.20 -8.75
CA ALA A 10 3.52 12.65 -7.39
C ALA A 10 2.28 12.52 -6.49
N ASP A 11 1.08 12.69 -7.05
CA ASP A 11 -0.20 12.57 -6.33
C ASP A 11 -0.53 11.11 -5.95
N THR A 12 0.21 10.12 -6.48
CA THR A 12 -0.01 8.70 -6.20
C THR A 12 1.09 8.07 -5.34
N VAL A 13 2.08 8.85 -4.90
CA VAL A 13 3.12 8.40 -3.97
C VAL A 13 2.57 8.36 -2.54
N GLY A 14 2.77 7.24 -1.84
CA GLY A 14 2.32 7.02 -0.48
C GLY A 14 0.99 6.28 -0.41
N GLN A 15 0.30 6.38 0.73
CA GLN A 15 -0.96 5.65 1.03
C GLN A 15 -0.90 4.14 0.76
N THR A 16 0.29 3.55 0.81
CA THR A 16 0.49 2.13 0.52
C THR A 16 -0.24 1.27 1.57
N PRO A 17 -0.90 0.17 1.19
CA PRO A 17 -1.66 -0.62 2.14
C PRO A 17 -0.78 -1.25 3.22
N LEU A 18 -1.29 -1.27 4.45
CA LEU A 18 -0.76 -2.11 5.53
C LEU A 18 -1.61 -3.39 5.57
N VAL A 19 -1.01 -4.54 5.32
CA VAL A 19 -1.72 -5.82 5.19
C VAL A 19 -1.18 -6.85 6.18
N ARG A 20 -2.08 -7.69 6.70
CA ARG A 20 -1.71 -8.76 7.63
C ARG A 20 -1.21 -10.00 6.88
N LEU A 21 -0.08 -10.55 7.32
CA LEU A 21 0.39 -11.85 6.84
C LEU A 21 -0.41 -12.96 7.52
N GLN A 22 -1.03 -13.84 6.73
CA GLN A 22 -1.87 -14.94 7.24
C GLN A 22 -1.16 -16.30 7.21
N ARG A 23 -0.25 -16.52 6.25
CA ARG A 23 0.34 -17.86 6.00
C ARG A 23 1.80 -18.00 6.40
N LEU A 24 2.55 -16.89 6.41
CA LEU A 24 3.96 -16.85 6.81
C LEU A 24 4.24 -16.79 8.33
N PRO A 25 3.34 -16.32 9.23
CA PRO A 25 3.72 -16.12 10.63
C PRO A 25 4.15 -17.38 11.40
N GLY A 26 3.94 -18.58 10.88
CA GLY A 26 4.18 -19.82 11.63
C GLY A 26 3.34 -19.89 12.91
N THR A 27 3.81 -20.63 13.92
CA THR A 27 3.13 -20.77 15.21
C THR A 27 3.51 -19.62 16.14
N THR A 28 2.77 -18.52 16.09
CA THR A 28 2.95 -17.36 16.96
C THR A 28 1.61 -16.68 17.25
N THR A 29 1.50 -15.99 18.38
CA THR A 29 0.37 -15.11 18.71
C THR A 29 0.56 -13.69 18.17
N ASN A 30 1.73 -13.39 17.63
CA ASN A 30 2.06 -12.05 17.13
C ASN A 30 1.29 -11.75 15.84
N THR A 31 0.76 -10.53 15.73
CA THR A 31 0.20 -10.04 14.47
C THR A 31 1.31 -9.40 13.64
N ILE A 32 1.64 -10.02 12.51
CA ILE A 32 2.64 -9.49 11.57
C ILE A 32 1.92 -8.74 10.46
N LEU A 33 2.29 -7.48 10.28
CA LEU A 33 1.79 -6.60 9.24
C LEU A 33 2.94 -6.22 8.30
N VAL A 34 2.65 -6.11 7.01
CA VAL A 34 3.60 -5.63 5.99
C VAL A 34 3.05 -4.42 5.28
N LYS A 35 3.92 -3.47 5.00
CA LYS A 35 3.61 -2.28 4.24
C LYS A 35 3.98 -2.53 2.78
N LEU A 36 3.01 -2.45 1.87
CA LEU A 36 3.19 -2.77 0.45
C LEU A 36 3.81 -1.59 -0.32
N GLU A 37 5.03 -1.18 0.05
CA GLU A 37 5.71 -0.02 -0.57
C GLU A 37 6.00 -0.19 -2.07
N GLY A 38 6.06 -1.43 -2.57
CA GLY A 38 6.14 -1.70 -4.01
C GLY A 38 4.90 -1.29 -4.81
N ASN A 39 3.81 -0.88 -4.15
CA ASN A 39 2.65 -0.26 -4.80
C ASN A 39 2.86 1.24 -5.07
N ASN A 40 3.95 1.86 -4.60
CA ASN A 40 4.32 3.18 -5.06
C ASN A 40 4.82 3.10 -6.52
N PRO A 41 4.50 4.08 -7.36
CA PRO A 41 5.14 4.22 -8.66
C PRO A 41 6.67 4.33 -8.49
N ALA A 42 7.44 3.63 -9.33
CA ALA A 42 8.90 3.70 -9.37
C ALA A 42 9.39 4.95 -10.12
#